data_AF-A0A8C7IKD8-F1
#
_entry.id   AF-A0A8C7IKD8-F1
#
_cell.length_a   1.000
_cell.length_b   1.000
_cell.length_c   1.000
_cell.angle_alpha   90.00
_cell.angle_beta   90.00
_cell.angle_gamma   90.00
#
_symmetry.space_group_name_H-M   'P 1'
#
loop_
_entity.id
_entity.type
_entity.pdbx_description
1 polymer ?
#
loop_
_entity_poly.entity_id
_entity_poly.type
_entity_poly.pdbx_seq_one_letter_code
_entity_poly.pdbx_strand_id
1 'polypeptide(L)'
;MGVTDAEMQIYGKAAIYLRKPERERIEAQAAPFDSKNACYVTDKVELYLKGLITARADGKCTVTVTKPDDIYEMNPPKYDKIEDMAMMTYLNEASVLYNLKERYAAWMIYTYSGLFCATVNPYKWLPVYDEEVVNAYRGKKRVEAPPHIFSVSDNAFQFMMIDKENQSILITGESGAGKTVNTKRVIQYFATIAVSGGKKEADPNKMQGSLEDQIIAANPLLESYGNAKTVRNDNSSRFGKFIRIHFQAGKLAKADIETYLLEKSRVSFQLPDERGYHIFFQMMTGHKPEIVEMTLITTNPYDFPMCSQGQITVASINDNDELDATDDAITILGFTNEEKIGIYKLTGAVVHHGNLKFKQKQREEQAEPDGTEVADKIAYLLGLNSAEMLKALCYPRVKVGNEYVTKGQTVAQVNNSVSALAKSIYERMFLWMVIRINEMLDTKNPRQFYIGVLDIAGFEIFDYNSMEQLCINFTNEKLQQFFNHTMFVLEQEEYKKEGIVWAFIDFGMDLAACIELIEKVSCL
;
A
#
# COMPACT_ATOMS: atom_id res chain seq x y z
N MET A 1 7.01 -2.34 -35.19
CA MET A 1 6.40 -3.62 -35.63
C MET A 1 6.07 -4.39 -34.36
N GLY A 2 4.79 -4.66 -34.12
CA GLY A 2 4.37 -5.31 -32.88
C GLY A 2 4.73 -6.79 -32.88
N VAL A 3 5.03 -7.32 -31.69
CA VAL A 3 5.24 -8.77 -31.44
C VAL A 3 4.12 -9.59 -32.08
N THR A 4 4.51 -10.55 -32.93
CA THR A 4 3.66 -11.47 -33.70
C THR A 4 3.06 -12.56 -32.81
N ASP A 5 2.02 -13.24 -33.28
CA ASP A 5 1.43 -14.38 -32.53
C ASP A 5 2.45 -15.50 -32.26
N ALA A 6 3.46 -15.65 -33.13
CA ALA A 6 4.56 -16.60 -32.93
C ALA A 6 5.44 -16.24 -31.73
N GLU A 7 5.75 -14.95 -31.57
CA GLU A 7 6.55 -14.48 -30.43
C GLU A 7 5.74 -14.46 -29.12
N MET A 8 4.41 -14.45 -29.18
CA MET A 8 3.55 -14.55 -28.00
C MET A 8 3.50 -15.98 -27.40
N GLN A 9 3.97 -17.01 -28.13
CA GLN A 9 3.98 -18.40 -27.63
C GLN A 9 4.83 -18.60 -26.38
N ILE A 10 5.86 -17.76 -26.19
CA ILE A 10 6.73 -17.80 -25.01
C ILE A 10 5.97 -17.54 -23.69
N TYR A 11 4.82 -16.87 -23.75
CA TYR A 11 3.98 -16.59 -22.58
C TYR A 11 2.96 -17.72 -22.28
N GLY A 12 2.96 -18.81 -23.07
CA GLY A 12 2.12 -19.97 -22.84
C GLY A 12 0.64 -19.62 -22.73
N LYS A 13 -0.01 -20.10 -21.65
CA LYS A 13 -1.44 -19.84 -21.38
C LYS A 13 -1.73 -18.38 -21.05
N ALA A 14 -0.72 -17.59 -20.68
CA ALA A 14 -0.88 -16.19 -20.34
C ALA A 14 -1.04 -15.28 -21.57
N ALA A 15 -0.63 -15.75 -22.76
CA ALA A 15 -0.58 -14.93 -23.98
C ALA A 15 -1.89 -14.16 -24.24
N ILE A 16 -3.04 -14.84 -24.14
CA ILE A 16 -4.38 -14.25 -24.39
C ILE A 16 -4.78 -13.15 -23.40
N TYR A 17 -4.18 -13.14 -22.21
CA TYR A 17 -4.39 -12.15 -21.15
C TYR A 17 -3.38 -10.99 -21.22
N LEU A 18 -2.36 -11.10 -22.06
CA LEU A 18 -1.35 -10.07 -22.26
C LEU A 18 -1.56 -9.31 -23.57
N ARG A 19 -1.92 -10.03 -24.65
CA ARG A 19 -2.18 -9.44 -25.96
C ARG A 19 -3.19 -10.28 -26.75
N LYS A 20 -4.06 -9.61 -27.50
CA LYS A 20 -4.99 -10.26 -28.42
C LYS A 20 -4.29 -10.80 -29.68
N PRO A 21 -4.81 -11.89 -30.27
CA PRO A 21 -4.30 -12.44 -31.52
C PRO A 21 -4.17 -11.36 -32.60
N GLU A 22 -3.14 -11.47 -33.43
CA GLU A 22 -2.85 -10.52 -34.51
C GLU A 22 -4.06 -10.33 -35.43
N ARG A 23 -4.74 -11.43 -35.76
CA ARG A 23 -5.98 -11.38 -36.55
C ARG A 23 -7.05 -10.50 -35.92
N GLU A 24 -7.35 -10.70 -34.63
CA GLU A 24 -8.37 -9.89 -33.92
C GLU A 24 -7.97 -8.41 -33.87
N ARG A 25 -6.68 -8.12 -33.69
CA ARG A 25 -6.17 -6.74 -33.69
C ARG A 25 -6.34 -6.08 -35.06
N ILE A 26 -6.00 -6.77 -36.15
CA ILE A 26 -6.16 -6.24 -37.51
C ILE A 26 -7.64 -5.99 -37.81
N GLU A 27 -8.53 -6.93 -37.46
CA GLU A 27 -9.97 -6.79 -37.65
C GLU A 27 -10.54 -5.59 -36.86
N ALA A 28 -10.11 -5.40 -35.61
CA ALA A 28 -10.53 -4.26 -34.79
C ALA A 28 -10.00 -2.92 -35.34
N GLN A 29 -8.74 -2.87 -35.77
CA GLN A 29 -8.13 -1.65 -36.33
C GLN A 29 -8.71 -1.25 -37.68
N ALA A 30 -9.24 -2.22 -38.43
CA ALA A 30 -9.90 -1.99 -39.72
C ALA A 30 -11.39 -1.60 -39.59
N ALA A 31 -11.93 -1.48 -38.36
CA ALA A 31 -13.33 -1.13 -38.15
C ALA A 31 -13.66 0.24 -38.78
N PRO A 32 -14.84 0.39 -39.42
CA PRO A 32 -15.28 1.68 -39.96
C PRO A 32 -15.37 2.76 -38.88
N PHE A 33 -14.88 3.96 -39.18
CA PHE A 33 -14.86 5.07 -38.23
C PHE A 33 -15.14 6.41 -38.90
N ASP A 34 -16.12 7.15 -38.37
CA ASP A 34 -16.41 8.52 -38.78
C ASP A 34 -15.63 9.50 -37.91
N SER A 35 -14.44 9.88 -38.36
CA SER A 35 -13.55 10.77 -37.61
C SER A 35 -14.10 12.18 -37.39
N LYS A 36 -15.12 12.61 -38.15
CA LYS A 36 -15.68 13.96 -38.02
C LYS A 36 -16.81 14.04 -37.01
N ASN A 37 -17.51 12.94 -36.78
CA ASN A 37 -18.75 12.94 -36.01
C ASN A 37 -18.69 12.01 -34.79
N ALA A 38 -17.78 11.05 -34.75
CA ALA A 38 -17.70 10.13 -33.63
C ALA A 38 -17.07 10.83 -32.40
N CYS A 39 -17.72 10.72 -31.25
CA CYS A 39 -17.39 11.49 -30.05
C CYS A 39 -17.73 10.73 -28.76
N TYR A 40 -17.23 11.23 -27.65
CA TYR A 40 -17.71 10.90 -26.31
C TYR A 40 -18.56 12.04 -25.76
N VAL A 41 -19.60 11.68 -25.01
CA VAL A 41 -20.50 12.62 -24.35
C VAL A 41 -20.62 12.28 -22.87
N THR A 42 -20.78 13.30 -22.02
CA THR A 42 -20.98 13.06 -20.58
C THR A 42 -22.31 12.38 -20.31
N ASP A 43 -22.30 11.47 -19.33
CA ASP A 43 -23.48 10.78 -18.84
C ASP A 43 -23.45 10.67 -17.31
N LYS A 44 -24.62 10.76 -16.67
CA LYS A 44 -24.72 10.75 -15.21
C LYS A 44 -24.43 9.38 -14.58
N VAL A 45 -24.59 8.30 -15.33
CA VAL A 45 -24.49 6.92 -14.82
C VAL A 45 -23.21 6.25 -15.31
N GLU A 46 -22.96 6.29 -16.62
CA GLU A 46 -21.80 5.65 -17.26
C GLU A 46 -20.56 6.56 -17.33
N LEU A 47 -20.65 7.80 -16.81
CA LEU A 47 -19.69 8.90 -16.92
C LEU A 47 -19.51 9.42 -18.35
N TYR A 48 -19.22 8.52 -19.29
CA TYR A 48 -19.04 8.84 -20.70
C TYR A 48 -19.74 7.80 -21.59
N LEU A 49 -20.41 8.25 -22.65
CA LEU A 49 -21.03 7.41 -23.67
C LEU A 49 -20.43 7.68 -25.05
N LYS A 50 -20.28 6.64 -25.87
CA LYS A 50 -19.96 6.78 -27.30
C LYS A 50 -21.16 7.36 -28.05
N GLY A 51 -20.93 8.37 -28.86
CA GLY A 51 -21.96 9.08 -29.62
C GLY A 51 -21.53 9.41 -31.05
N LEU A 52 -22.51 9.80 -31.87
CA LEU A 52 -22.31 10.33 -33.21
C LEU A 52 -23.00 11.69 -33.33
N ILE A 53 -22.26 12.71 -33.75
CA ILE A 53 -22.81 14.05 -34.01
C ILE A 53 -23.70 13.98 -35.26
N THR A 54 -24.97 14.36 -35.10
CA THR A 54 -25.98 14.32 -36.18
C THR A 54 -26.31 15.71 -36.72
N ALA A 55 -26.14 16.76 -35.93
CA ALA A 55 -26.32 18.15 -36.36
C ALA A 55 -25.48 19.13 -35.52
N ARG A 56 -25.03 20.23 -36.14
CA ARG A 56 -24.36 21.36 -35.48
C ARG A 56 -25.18 22.64 -35.74
N ALA A 57 -25.65 23.32 -34.69
CA ALA A 57 -26.40 24.57 -34.81
C ALA A 57 -26.12 25.48 -33.60
N ASP A 58 -25.82 26.76 -33.85
CA ASP A 58 -25.70 27.83 -32.83
C ASP A 58 -24.84 27.46 -31.60
N GLY A 59 -23.65 26.90 -31.83
CA GLY A 59 -22.74 26.49 -30.75
C GLY A 59 -23.17 25.24 -29.97
N LYS A 60 -24.26 24.57 -30.40
CA LYS A 60 -24.77 23.32 -29.82
C LYS A 60 -24.67 22.18 -30.83
N CYS A 61 -24.33 20.99 -30.35
CA CYS A 61 -24.33 19.78 -31.15
C CYS A 61 -25.48 18.85 -30.72
N THR A 62 -26.15 18.24 -31.69
CA THR A 62 -27.12 17.15 -31.43
C THR A 62 -26.40 15.83 -31.63
N VAL A 63 -26.37 14.98 -30.60
CA VAL A 63 -25.73 13.65 -30.64
C VAL A 63 -26.82 12.59 -30.56
N THR A 64 -26.60 11.43 -31.20
CA THR A 64 -27.60 10.34 -31.27
C THR A 64 -28.05 9.80 -29.91
N VAL A 65 -27.31 10.07 -28.84
CA VAL A 65 -27.51 9.47 -27.51
C VAL A 65 -28.09 10.47 -26.50
N THR A 66 -27.71 11.75 -26.57
CA THR A 66 -28.16 12.84 -25.66
C THR A 66 -27.97 14.23 -26.31
N LYS A 67 -28.54 15.29 -25.72
CA LYS A 67 -28.08 16.68 -25.91
C LYS A 67 -27.01 16.95 -24.83
N PRO A 68 -25.71 16.84 -25.13
CA PRO A 68 -24.68 16.87 -24.10
C PRO A 68 -24.37 18.30 -23.68
N ASP A 69 -23.92 18.46 -22.44
CA ASP A 69 -23.27 19.70 -21.98
C ASP A 69 -21.81 19.76 -22.47
N ASP A 70 -21.12 18.61 -22.52
CA ASP A 70 -19.73 18.49 -22.98
C ASP A 70 -19.54 17.35 -24.02
N ILE A 71 -18.67 17.58 -25.00
CA ILE A 71 -18.35 16.66 -26.09
C ILE A 71 -16.83 16.54 -26.22
N TYR A 72 -16.33 15.31 -26.29
CA TYR A 72 -14.91 15.01 -26.44
C TYR A 72 -14.64 14.20 -27.70
N GLU A 73 -13.48 14.40 -28.32
CA GLU A 73 -13.07 13.65 -29.51
C GLU A 73 -12.81 12.18 -29.18
N MET A 74 -13.15 11.31 -30.14
CA MET A 74 -12.88 9.88 -30.04
C MET A 74 -11.67 9.49 -30.89
N ASN A 75 -10.80 8.65 -30.33
CA ASN A 75 -9.67 8.09 -31.06
C ASN A 75 -10.13 7.10 -32.15
N PRO A 76 -9.47 7.08 -33.33
CA PRO A 76 -9.76 6.11 -34.37
C PRO A 76 -9.44 4.66 -33.96
N PRO A 77 -10.07 3.64 -34.58
CA PRO A 77 -9.91 2.22 -34.21
C PRO A 77 -8.49 1.68 -34.30
N LYS A 78 -7.57 2.37 -35.00
CA LYS A 78 -6.14 2.04 -34.97
C LYS A 78 -5.56 2.03 -33.54
N TYR A 79 -6.21 2.71 -32.59
CA TYR A 79 -5.87 2.77 -31.18
C TYR A 79 -6.68 1.79 -30.30
N ASP A 80 -7.42 0.85 -30.89
CA ASP A 80 -8.16 -0.18 -30.13
C ASP A 80 -7.23 -0.91 -29.16
N LYS A 81 -7.61 -0.91 -27.88
CA LYS A 81 -6.89 -1.59 -26.79
C LYS A 81 -5.39 -1.31 -26.80
N ILE A 82 -4.98 -0.08 -27.13
CA ILE A 82 -3.57 0.26 -27.26
C ILE A 82 -2.81 -0.04 -25.95
N GLU A 83 -1.58 -0.49 -26.12
CA GLU A 83 -0.71 -0.89 -25.01
C GLU A 83 -0.17 0.31 -24.24
N ASP A 84 0.03 1.45 -24.90
CA ASP A 84 0.42 2.71 -24.28
C ASP A 84 -0.53 3.85 -24.68
N MET A 85 -1.27 4.34 -23.70
CA MET A 85 -2.27 5.39 -23.88
C MET A 85 -1.66 6.74 -24.25
N ALA A 86 -0.39 6.98 -23.97
CA ALA A 86 0.30 8.20 -24.38
C ALA A 86 0.49 8.29 -25.91
N MET A 87 0.32 7.18 -26.64
CA MET A 87 0.41 7.16 -28.10
C MET A 87 -0.89 7.55 -28.81
N MET A 88 -1.99 7.74 -28.08
CA MET A 88 -3.28 8.17 -28.64
C MET A 88 -3.19 9.60 -29.19
N THR A 89 -4.01 9.92 -30.18
CA THR A 89 -4.06 11.27 -30.75
C THR A 89 -4.84 12.22 -29.85
N TYR A 90 -6.02 11.80 -29.39
CA TYR A 90 -6.85 12.59 -28.49
C TYR A 90 -6.60 12.12 -27.06
N LEU A 91 -5.97 12.98 -26.26
CA LEU A 91 -5.67 12.73 -24.85
C LEU A 91 -6.76 13.39 -24.00
N ASN A 92 -7.83 12.64 -23.74
CA ASN A 92 -8.93 13.05 -22.88
C ASN A 92 -9.33 11.90 -21.94
N GLU A 93 -10.00 12.24 -20.84
CA GLU A 93 -10.41 11.29 -19.80
C GLU A 93 -11.26 10.15 -20.36
N ALA A 94 -12.19 10.46 -21.27
CA ALA A 94 -13.05 9.46 -21.90
C ALA A 94 -12.23 8.41 -22.68
N SER A 95 -11.23 8.83 -23.44
CA SER A 95 -10.37 7.91 -24.21
C SER A 95 -9.55 7.00 -23.29
N VAL A 96 -9.02 7.54 -22.20
CA VAL A 96 -8.29 6.75 -21.18
C VAL A 96 -9.23 5.72 -20.54
N LEU A 97 -10.41 6.16 -20.09
CA LEU A 97 -11.40 5.29 -19.47
C LEU A 97 -11.82 4.15 -20.41
N TYR A 98 -12.15 4.46 -21.66
CA TYR A 98 -12.60 3.45 -22.62
C TYR A 98 -11.50 2.46 -22.99
N ASN A 99 -10.25 2.90 -23.17
CA ASN A 99 -9.14 1.98 -23.44
C ASN A 99 -8.92 1.00 -22.28
N LEU A 100 -8.93 1.51 -21.03
CA LEU A 100 -8.85 0.66 -19.84
C LEU A 100 -10.06 -0.28 -19.73
N LYS A 101 -11.28 0.21 -19.95
CA LYS A 101 -12.54 -0.57 -19.89
C LYS A 101 -12.53 -1.71 -20.91
N GLU A 102 -12.11 -1.45 -22.14
CA GLU A 102 -12.09 -2.44 -23.23
C GLU A 102 -10.96 -3.46 -23.07
N ARG A 103 -9.78 -3.05 -22.58
CA ARG A 103 -8.69 -3.97 -22.23
C ARG A 103 -9.08 -4.86 -21.05
N TYR A 104 -9.68 -4.28 -20.01
CA TYR A 104 -10.17 -5.03 -18.85
C TYR A 104 -11.29 -6.00 -19.20
N ALA A 105 -12.25 -5.59 -20.03
CA ALA A 105 -13.30 -6.46 -20.56
C ALA A 105 -12.74 -7.60 -21.43
N ALA A 106 -11.47 -7.50 -21.85
CA ALA A 106 -10.73 -8.52 -22.56
C ALA A 106 -9.71 -9.27 -21.66
N TRP A 107 -9.79 -9.08 -20.34
CA TRP A 107 -8.91 -9.65 -19.30
C TRP A 107 -7.43 -9.27 -19.43
N MET A 108 -7.14 -8.17 -20.13
CA MET A 108 -5.81 -7.55 -20.16
C MET A 108 -5.73 -6.46 -19.09
N ILE A 109 -5.18 -6.82 -17.92
CA ILE A 109 -5.23 -5.97 -16.72
C ILE A 109 -4.16 -4.87 -16.69
N TYR A 110 -3.08 -5.02 -17.45
CA TYR A 110 -1.97 -4.08 -17.49
C TYR A 110 -2.04 -3.22 -18.76
N THR A 111 -1.85 -1.91 -18.60
CA THR A 111 -1.84 -0.93 -19.70
C THR A 111 -0.86 0.19 -19.36
N TYR A 112 0.00 0.57 -20.29
CA TYR A 112 0.86 1.73 -20.08
C TYR A 112 0.13 3.05 -20.31
N SER A 113 0.60 4.07 -19.61
CA SER A 113 0.21 5.47 -19.84
C SER A 113 1.45 6.34 -19.66
N GLY A 114 2.27 6.45 -20.69
CA GLY A 114 3.56 7.15 -20.58
C GLY A 114 4.49 6.40 -19.62
N LEU A 115 4.90 7.01 -18.51
CA LEU A 115 5.75 6.32 -17.52
C LEU A 115 4.98 5.32 -16.64
N PHE A 116 3.64 5.43 -16.58
CA PHE A 116 2.83 4.59 -15.71
C PHE A 116 2.58 3.20 -16.31
N CYS A 117 2.50 2.20 -15.42
CA CYS A 117 1.89 0.90 -15.70
C CYS A 117 0.58 0.80 -14.92
N ALA A 118 -0.52 1.20 -15.55
CA ALA A 118 -1.85 1.11 -14.96
C ALA A 118 -2.28 -0.35 -14.85
N THR A 119 -2.80 -0.73 -13.68
CA THR A 119 -3.28 -2.08 -13.38
C THR A 119 -4.72 -2.02 -12.87
N VAL A 120 -5.61 -2.82 -13.45
CA VAL A 120 -7.00 -2.96 -12.98
C VAL A 120 -7.19 -4.32 -12.33
N ASN A 121 -7.62 -4.35 -11.06
CA ASN A 121 -7.77 -5.59 -10.30
C ASN A 121 -8.77 -6.56 -10.97
N PRO A 122 -8.36 -7.78 -11.38
CA PRO A 122 -9.25 -8.72 -12.07
C PRO A 122 -10.26 -9.42 -11.16
N TYR A 123 -10.08 -9.39 -9.84
CA TYR A 123 -10.82 -10.21 -8.87
C TYR A 123 -10.85 -11.72 -9.23
N LYS A 124 -9.85 -12.16 -10.00
CA LYS A 124 -9.71 -13.51 -10.52
C LYS A 124 -8.24 -13.88 -10.62
N TRP A 125 -7.96 -15.17 -10.47
CA TRP A 125 -6.64 -15.70 -10.73
C TRP A 125 -6.38 -15.77 -12.24
N LEU A 126 -5.33 -15.10 -12.70
CA LEU A 126 -4.86 -15.13 -14.08
C LEU A 126 -3.45 -15.77 -14.12
N PRO A 127 -3.11 -16.55 -15.16
CA PRO A 127 -1.79 -17.20 -15.29
C PRO A 127 -0.65 -16.22 -15.66
N VAL A 128 -0.86 -14.91 -15.50
CA VAL A 128 0.10 -13.85 -15.87
C VAL A 128 1.30 -13.76 -14.91
N TYR A 129 1.29 -14.53 -13.82
CA TYR A 129 2.39 -14.60 -12.86
C TYR A 129 3.13 -15.93 -12.87
N ASP A 130 2.83 -16.81 -13.84
CA ASP A 130 3.47 -18.12 -13.96
C ASP A 130 4.96 -17.97 -14.34
N GLU A 131 5.77 -18.98 -14.01
CA GLU A 131 7.23 -18.96 -14.23
C GLU A 131 7.60 -18.78 -15.72
N GLU A 132 6.79 -19.31 -16.63
CA GLU A 132 6.93 -19.11 -18.09
C GLU A 132 6.90 -17.61 -18.44
N VAL A 133 6.00 -16.84 -17.81
CA VAL A 133 5.84 -15.40 -18.03
C VAL A 133 7.03 -14.65 -17.44
N VAL A 134 7.49 -15.02 -16.24
CA VAL A 134 8.69 -14.43 -15.62
C VAL A 134 9.90 -14.55 -16.56
N ASN A 135 10.12 -15.75 -17.10
CA ASN A 135 11.23 -16.00 -18.03
C ASN A 135 11.07 -15.26 -19.35
N ALA A 136 9.84 -15.08 -19.83
CA ALA A 136 9.56 -14.36 -21.07
C ALA A 136 9.92 -12.86 -21.00
N TYR A 137 9.70 -12.21 -19.85
CA TYR A 137 10.01 -10.79 -19.64
C TYR A 137 11.48 -10.51 -19.35
N ARG A 138 12.26 -11.55 -19.00
CA ARG A 138 13.65 -11.39 -18.59
C ARG A 138 14.52 -10.82 -19.70
N GLY A 139 15.17 -9.67 -19.43
CA GLY A 139 16.06 -9.00 -20.36
C GLY A 139 15.37 -8.38 -21.57
N LYS A 140 14.04 -8.24 -21.55
CA LYS A 140 13.26 -7.63 -22.64
C LYS A 140 13.11 -6.14 -22.41
N LYS A 141 13.33 -5.35 -23.47
CA LYS A 141 12.98 -3.92 -23.44
C LYS A 141 11.47 -3.76 -23.37
N ARG A 142 11.02 -2.66 -22.79
CA ARG A 142 9.59 -2.32 -22.69
C ARG A 142 8.83 -2.40 -24.02
N VAL A 143 9.45 -2.05 -25.14
CA VAL A 143 8.83 -2.10 -26.48
C VAL A 143 8.76 -3.51 -27.10
N GLU A 144 9.50 -4.46 -26.55
CA GLU A 144 9.62 -5.84 -27.06
C GLU A 144 8.61 -6.79 -26.41
N ALA A 145 7.88 -6.34 -25.40
CA ALA A 145 6.94 -7.15 -24.62
C ALA A 145 5.64 -6.36 -24.36
N PRO A 146 4.50 -7.05 -24.17
CA PRO A 146 3.25 -6.37 -23.82
C PRO A 146 3.31 -5.74 -22.42
N PRO A 147 2.37 -4.83 -22.07
CA PRO A 147 2.36 -4.19 -20.77
C PRO A 147 2.29 -5.19 -19.63
N HIS A 148 3.22 -5.08 -18.68
CA HIS A 148 3.24 -5.92 -17.50
C HIS A 148 4.11 -5.33 -16.38
N ILE A 149 3.79 -5.69 -15.14
CA ILE A 149 4.60 -5.30 -13.97
C ILE A 149 6.03 -5.87 -14.04
N PHE A 150 6.20 -7.07 -14.60
CA PHE A 150 7.52 -7.68 -14.80
C PHE A 150 8.39 -6.92 -15.79
N SER A 151 7.80 -6.28 -16.80
CA SER A 151 8.56 -5.38 -17.67
C SER A 151 9.07 -4.18 -16.87
N VAL A 152 8.25 -3.57 -16.01
CA VAL A 152 8.71 -2.47 -15.13
C VAL A 152 9.84 -2.93 -14.21
N SER A 153 9.69 -4.10 -13.58
CA SER A 153 10.72 -4.68 -12.72
C SER A 153 12.02 -5.00 -13.46
N ASP A 154 11.95 -5.63 -14.64
CA ASP A 154 13.14 -5.98 -15.42
C ASP A 154 13.86 -4.73 -15.90
N ASN A 155 13.15 -3.73 -16.43
CA ASN A 155 13.76 -2.49 -16.87
C ASN A 155 14.43 -1.76 -15.68
N ALA A 156 13.81 -1.71 -14.50
CA ALA A 156 14.46 -1.19 -13.29
C ALA A 156 15.74 -1.96 -12.93
N PHE A 157 15.73 -3.29 -13.04
CA PHE A 157 16.93 -4.09 -12.82
C PHE A 157 18.03 -3.83 -13.86
N GLN A 158 17.68 -3.73 -15.15
CA GLN A 158 18.63 -3.42 -16.21
C GLN A 158 19.23 -2.02 -16.03
N PHE A 159 18.41 -1.00 -15.76
CA PHE A 159 18.87 0.37 -15.51
C PHE A 159 19.79 0.45 -14.30
N MET A 160 19.44 -0.21 -13.18
CA MET A 160 20.34 -0.31 -12.02
C MET A 160 21.72 -0.89 -12.40
N MET A 161 21.75 -1.94 -13.25
CA MET A 161 22.98 -2.60 -13.65
C MET A 161 23.82 -1.79 -14.65
N ILE A 162 23.16 -1.06 -15.56
CA ILE A 162 23.80 -0.26 -16.62
C ILE A 162 24.26 1.09 -16.05
N ASP A 163 23.34 1.83 -15.45
CA ASP A 163 23.52 3.22 -15.03
C ASP A 163 24.21 3.32 -13.68
N LYS A 164 24.24 2.22 -12.91
CA LYS A 164 24.87 2.13 -11.58
C LYS A 164 24.24 3.12 -10.59
N GLU A 165 22.92 3.18 -10.61
CA GLU A 165 22.10 4.00 -9.71
C GLU A 165 21.01 3.17 -9.04
N ASN A 166 20.65 3.56 -7.82
CA ASN A 166 19.52 2.93 -7.12
C ASN A 166 18.22 3.24 -7.85
N GLN A 167 17.30 2.29 -7.86
CA GLN A 167 16.01 2.45 -8.54
C GLN A 167 14.87 2.39 -7.52
N SER A 168 13.71 2.90 -7.92
CA SER A 168 12.50 2.75 -7.12
C SER A 168 11.28 2.44 -7.98
N ILE A 169 10.40 1.61 -7.45
CA ILE A 169 9.10 1.28 -8.02
C ILE A 169 8.04 1.74 -7.02
N LEU A 170 7.25 2.74 -7.42
CA LEU A 170 6.17 3.28 -6.63
C LEU A 170 4.87 2.59 -7.04
N ILE A 171 4.25 1.87 -6.10
CA ILE A 171 2.97 1.17 -6.32
C ILE A 171 1.90 1.95 -5.55
N THR A 172 1.13 2.75 -6.28
CA THR A 172 0.05 3.57 -5.73
C THR A 172 -1.31 3.03 -6.15
N GLY A 173 -2.35 3.50 -5.47
CA GLY A 173 -3.73 3.12 -5.74
C GLY A 173 -4.58 3.17 -4.48
N GLU A 174 -5.89 3.29 -4.69
CA GLU A 174 -6.84 3.18 -3.59
C GLU A 174 -6.76 1.80 -2.92
N SER A 175 -7.44 1.71 -1.79
CA SER A 175 -7.60 0.45 -1.10
C SER A 175 -8.39 -0.54 -1.96
N GLY A 176 -7.99 -1.82 -2.00
CA GLY A 176 -8.58 -2.82 -2.91
C GLY A 176 -8.02 -2.84 -4.34
N ALA A 177 -7.16 -1.88 -4.73
CA ALA A 177 -6.57 -1.83 -6.08
C ALA A 177 -5.57 -2.97 -6.39
N GLY A 178 -5.20 -3.78 -5.40
CA GLY A 178 -4.24 -4.89 -5.57
C GLY A 178 -2.77 -4.50 -5.42
N LYS A 179 -2.46 -3.39 -4.72
CA LYS A 179 -1.08 -2.92 -4.46
C LYS A 179 -0.19 -4.01 -3.85
N THR A 180 -0.59 -4.55 -2.71
CA THR A 180 0.17 -5.56 -1.96
C THR A 180 0.44 -6.82 -2.78
N VAL A 181 -0.50 -7.23 -3.64
CA VAL A 181 -0.31 -8.36 -4.56
C VAL A 181 0.76 -8.03 -5.59
N ASN A 182 0.69 -6.86 -6.23
CA ASN A 182 1.73 -6.43 -7.17
C ASN A 182 3.10 -6.28 -6.48
N THR A 183 3.15 -5.72 -5.27
CA THR A 183 4.38 -5.65 -4.44
C THR A 183 4.99 -7.04 -4.24
N LYS A 184 4.18 -8.04 -3.84
CA LYS A 184 4.62 -9.44 -3.69
C LYS A 184 5.18 -10.00 -5.01
N ARG A 185 4.53 -9.73 -6.15
CA ARG A 185 4.99 -10.19 -7.48
C ARG A 185 6.28 -9.51 -7.94
N VAL A 186 6.46 -8.22 -7.64
CA VAL A 186 7.71 -7.50 -7.94
C VAL A 186 8.88 -8.10 -7.17
N ILE A 187 8.69 -8.38 -5.87
CA ILE A 187 9.72 -9.01 -5.03
C ILE A 187 10.07 -10.41 -5.56
N GLN A 188 9.08 -11.23 -5.86
CA GLN A 188 9.27 -12.58 -6.44
C GLN A 188 10.03 -12.53 -7.77
N TYR A 189 9.72 -11.55 -8.62
CA TYR A 189 10.44 -11.36 -9.89
C TYR A 189 11.93 -11.11 -9.65
N PHE A 190 12.26 -10.16 -8.77
CA PHE A 190 13.66 -9.85 -8.44
C PHE A 190 14.40 -11.02 -7.81
N ALA A 191 13.75 -11.77 -6.93
CA ALA A 191 14.32 -12.97 -6.35
C ALA A 191 14.63 -14.01 -7.44
N THR A 192 13.69 -14.26 -8.35
CA THR A 192 13.84 -15.26 -9.42
C THR A 192 14.99 -14.92 -10.36
N ILE A 193 15.07 -13.68 -10.87
CA ILE A 193 16.12 -13.31 -11.84
C ILE A 193 17.51 -13.27 -11.21
N ALA A 194 17.60 -12.92 -9.92
CA ALA A 194 18.86 -12.75 -9.19
C ALA A 194 19.47 -14.06 -8.67
N VAL A 195 18.72 -15.18 -8.67
CA VAL A 195 19.17 -16.52 -8.24
C VAL A 195 19.96 -17.27 -9.33
N SER A 196 20.37 -16.58 -10.40
CA SER A 196 21.18 -17.16 -11.49
C SER A 196 22.61 -17.50 -11.04
N GLY A 197 22.75 -18.63 -10.35
CA GLY A 197 23.99 -19.13 -9.77
C GLY A 197 23.78 -20.27 -8.78
N GLY A 198 23.21 -21.39 -9.25
CA GLY A 198 23.11 -22.66 -8.52
C GLY A 198 21.91 -22.75 -7.59
N LYS A 199 21.08 -23.80 -7.76
CA LYS A 199 20.15 -24.23 -6.72
C LYS A 199 20.96 -24.46 -5.44
N LYS A 200 20.74 -23.67 -4.40
CA LYS A 200 21.20 -24.06 -3.06
C LYS A 200 20.42 -25.33 -2.71
N GLU A 201 21.14 -26.43 -2.51
CA GLU A 201 20.55 -27.61 -1.86
C GLU A 201 19.97 -27.14 -0.52
N ALA A 202 18.68 -27.41 -0.31
CA ALA A 202 18.03 -27.12 0.95
C ALA A 202 18.72 -27.96 2.03
N ASP A 203 19.44 -27.31 2.94
CA ASP A 203 19.96 -27.96 4.14
C ASP A 203 18.76 -28.31 5.04
N PRO A 204 18.43 -29.61 5.23
CA PRO A 204 17.26 -30.02 6.00
C PRO A 204 17.31 -29.56 7.47
N ASN A 205 18.51 -29.19 7.96
CA ASN A 205 18.72 -28.72 9.33
C ASN A 205 18.62 -27.20 9.50
N LYS A 206 18.43 -26.43 8.41
CA LYS A 206 18.09 -25.01 8.49
C LYS A 206 16.61 -24.83 8.18
N MET A 207 15.79 -24.68 9.22
CA MET A 207 14.40 -24.20 9.07
C MET A 207 14.31 -22.78 8.48
N GLN A 208 15.44 -22.10 8.28
CA GLN A 208 15.47 -20.79 7.62
C GLN A 208 15.27 -20.97 6.11
N GLY A 209 14.08 -20.61 5.63
CA GLY A 209 13.75 -20.48 4.22
C GLY A 209 14.70 -19.52 3.48
N SER A 210 14.58 -19.46 2.15
CA SER A 210 15.38 -18.54 1.35
C SER A 210 15.14 -17.07 1.74
N LEU A 211 16.06 -16.17 1.40
CA LEU A 211 15.86 -14.73 1.67
C LEU A 211 14.56 -14.20 1.02
N GLU A 212 14.13 -14.79 -0.10
CA GLU A 212 12.83 -14.54 -0.72
C GLU A 212 11.67 -14.94 0.20
N ASP A 213 11.70 -16.18 0.70
CA ASP A 213 10.67 -16.69 1.60
C ASP A 213 10.55 -15.83 2.86
N GLN A 214 11.68 -15.33 3.37
CA GLN A 214 11.72 -14.43 4.53
C GLN A 214 11.08 -13.06 4.24
N ILE A 215 11.36 -12.44 3.08
CA ILE A 215 10.73 -11.17 2.70
C ILE A 215 9.22 -11.36 2.53
N ILE A 216 8.79 -12.48 1.95
CA ILE A 216 7.37 -12.78 1.75
C ILE A 216 6.69 -13.09 3.09
N ALA A 217 7.34 -13.85 3.97
CA ALA A 217 6.87 -14.22 5.31
C ALA A 217 6.78 -13.02 6.27
N ALA A 218 7.49 -11.92 6.00
CA ALA A 218 7.30 -10.68 6.75
C ALA A 218 5.88 -10.09 6.59
N ASN A 219 5.18 -10.39 5.49
CA ASN A 219 3.89 -9.75 5.21
C ASN A 219 2.78 -10.15 6.19
N PRO A 220 2.49 -11.43 6.48
CA PRO A 220 1.45 -11.77 7.46
C PRO A 220 1.61 -11.05 8.80
N LEU A 221 2.83 -10.97 9.33
CA LEU A 221 3.12 -10.23 10.57
C LEU A 221 2.86 -8.73 10.44
N LEU A 222 3.38 -8.09 9.37
CA LEU A 222 3.18 -6.66 9.14
C LEU A 222 1.72 -6.32 8.80
N GLU A 223 1.00 -7.18 8.10
CA GLU A 223 -0.41 -7.03 7.77
C GLU A 223 -1.28 -7.19 9.03
N SER A 224 -0.99 -8.17 9.89
CA SER A 224 -1.71 -8.37 11.15
C SER A 224 -1.63 -7.14 12.07
N TYR A 225 -0.46 -6.51 12.16
CA TYR A 225 -0.23 -5.35 13.03
C TYR A 225 -0.37 -3.98 12.36
N GLY A 226 -0.40 -3.91 11.03
CA GLY A 226 -0.38 -2.67 10.27
C GLY A 226 -1.53 -2.51 9.28
N ASN A 227 -2.34 -3.55 9.07
CA ASN A 227 -3.55 -3.47 8.25
C ASN A 227 -4.82 -3.57 9.09
N ALA A 228 -5.87 -2.99 8.54
CA ALA A 228 -7.19 -3.02 9.14
C ALA A 228 -8.29 -2.93 8.07
N LYS A 229 -9.52 -3.26 8.47
CA LYS A 229 -10.70 -3.04 7.65
C LYS A 229 -11.11 -1.57 7.68
N THR A 230 -11.21 -0.97 6.50
CA THR A 230 -11.76 0.38 6.27
C THR A 230 -13.09 0.29 5.54
N VAL A 231 -13.73 1.44 5.26
CA VAL A 231 -14.98 1.49 4.50
C VAL A 231 -14.84 0.88 3.10
N ARG A 232 -13.69 1.03 2.45
CA ARG A 232 -13.46 0.62 1.04
C ARG A 232 -12.64 -0.65 0.86
N ASN A 233 -11.97 -1.16 1.90
CA ASN A 233 -11.15 -2.37 1.80
C ASN A 233 -11.05 -3.09 3.15
N ASP A 234 -11.22 -4.41 3.09
CA ASP A 234 -11.15 -5.31 4.23
C ASP A 234 -9.73 -5.48 4.78
N ASN A 235 -8.69 -5.33 3.95
CA ASN A 235 -7.29 -5.49 4.35
C ASN A 235 -6.43 -4.29 3.86
N SER A 236 -6.70 -3.11 4.43
CA SER A 236 -6.06 -1.85 4.04
C SER A 236 -4.78 -1.60 4.83
N SER A 237 -3.63 -1.41 4.17
CA SER A 237 -2.39 -1.00 4.85
C SER A 237 -2.51 0.42 5.39
N ARG A 238 -2.31 0.57 6.71
CA ARG A 238 -2.38 1.85 7.44
C ARG A 238 -1.00 2.33 7.88
N PHE A 239 0.00 1.99 7.08
CA PHE A 239 1.38 2.45 7.15
C PHE A 239 1.95 2.42 5.72
N GLY A 240 2.92 3.29 5.44
CA GLY A 240 3.75 3.20 4.24
C GLY A 240 4.87 2.19 4.46
N LYS A 241 5.15 1.37 3.45
CA LYS A 241 6.18 0.33 3.48
C LYS A 241 7.14 0.56 2.32
N PHE A 242 8.42 0.75 2.61
CA PHE A 242 9.48 0.86 1.61
C PHE A 242 10.45 -0.31 1.76
N ILE A 243 10.42 -1.23 0.81
CA ILE A 243 11.25 -2.45 0.83
C ILE A 243 12.44 -2.21 -0.08
N ARG A 244 13.65 -2.17 0.48
CA ARG A 244 14.89 -2.06 -0.29
C ARG A 244 15.44 -3.45 -0.53
N ILE A 245 15.53 -3.84 -1.80
CA ILE A 245 16.15 -5.09 -2.23
C ILE A 245 17.55 -4.75 -2.72
N HIS A 246 18.58 -5.19 -1.99
CA HIS A 246 19.98 -4.88 -2.29
C HIS A 246 20.58 -5.93 -3.22
N PHE A 247 21.35 -5.46 -4.19
CA PHE A 247 22.03 -6.28 -5.17
C PHE A 247 23.54 -6.06 -5.13
N GLN A 248 24.26 -7.13 -5.47
CA GLN A 248 25.69 -7.14 -5.70
C GLN A 248 26.00 -7.94 -6.96
N ALA A 249 26.60 -7.29 -7.97
CA ALA A 249 26.90 -7.92 -9.25
C ALA A 249 25.69 -8.68 -9.86
N GLY A 250 24.49 -8.08 -9.76
CA GLY A 250 23.24 -8.67 -10.26
C GLY A 250 22.65 -9.80 -9.42
N LYS A 251 23.20 -10.11 -8.25
CA LYS A 251 22.68 -11.12 -7.32
C LYS A 251 22.07 -10.48 -6.09
N LEU A 252 21.08 -11.14 -5.50
CA LEU A 252 20.43 -10.73 -4.27
C LEU A 252 21.45 -10.75 -3.12
N ALA A 253 21.69 -9.59 -2.51
CA ALA A 253 22.62 -9.45 -1.39
C ALA A 253 21.86 -9.53 -0.06
N LYS A 254 20.90 -8.63 0.17
CA LYS A 254 20.06 -8.55 1.37
C LYS A 254 18.78 -7.76 1.10
N ALA A 255 17.88 -7.71 2.06
CA ALA A 255 16.73 -6.80 2.02
C ALA A 255 16.59 -6.04 3.34
N ASP A 256 15.90 -4.91 3.30
CA ASP A 256 15.44 -4.23 4.50
C ASP A 256 14.12 -3.50 4.22
N ILE A 257 13.39 -3.22 5.29
CA ILE A 257 12.06 -2.63 5.27
C ILE A 257 12.11 -1.38 6.14
N GLU A 258 11.72 -0.25 5.55
CA GLU A 258 11.41 0.98 6.27
C GLU A 258 9.90 1.16 6.32
N THR A 259 9.39 1.62 7.46
CA THR A 259 7.97 1.89 7.65
C THR A 259 7.75 3.36 7.98
N TYR A 260 6.62 3.89 7.51
CA TYR A 260 6.27 5.30 7.59
C TYR A 260 4.82 5.43 8.02
N LEU A 261 4.53 6.46 8.82
CA LEU A 261 3.16 6.93 9.08
C LEU A 261 2.16 5.82 9.49
N LEU A 262 2.52 4.98 10.47
CA LEU A 262 1.53 4.07 11.08
C LEU A 262 0.36 4.89 11.66
N GLU A 263 -0.87 4.55 11.30
CA GLU A 263 -2.09 5.21 11.75
C GLU A 263 -2.36 4.89 13.23
N LYS A 264 -1.73 5.64 14.14
CA LYS A 264 -1.76 5.37 15.58
C LYS A 264 -3.16 5.51 16.17
N SER A 265 -3.99 6.39 15.61
CA SER A 265 -5.37 6.60 16.09
C SER A 265 -6.19 5.33 16.04
N ARG A 266 -5.96 4.46 15.05
CA ARG A 266 -6.65 3.18 14.87
C ARG A 266 -6.51 2.21 16.04
N VAL A 267 -5.46 2.35 16.84
CA VAL A 267 -5.26 1.57 18.08
C VAL A 267 -6.34 1.84 19.12
N SER A 268 -6.91 3.05 19.14
CA SER A 268 -7.87 3.47 20.19
C SER A 268 -9.19 4.01 19.65
N PHE A 269 -9.37 4.09 18.34
CA PHE A 269 -10.52 4.69 17.69
C PHE A 269 -10.83 3.99 16.37
N GLN A 270 -12.12 3.79 16.10
CA GLN A 270 -12.62 3.25 14.82
C GLN A 270 -13.91 3.97 14.44
N LEU A 271 -14.11 4.19 13.14
CA LEU A 271 -15.41 4.58 12.61
C LEU A 271 -16.39 3.39 12.64
N PRO A 272 -17.73 3.61 12.60
CA PRO A 272 -18.73 2.55 12.69
C PRO A 272 -18.56 1.41 11.68
N ASP A 273 -18.15 1.74 10.46
CA ASP A 273 -17.89 0.79 9.38
C ASP A 273 -16.40 0.45 9.23
N GLU A 274 -15.61 0.60 10.27
CA GLU A 274 -14.19 0.24 10.27
C GLU A 274 -13.83 -0.66 11.45
N ARG A 275 -12.64 -1.25 11.39
CA ARG A 275 -12.10 -2.14 12.42
C ARG A 275 -10.76 -1.60 12.92
N GLY A 276 -10.37 -2.02 14.13
CA GLY A 276 -8.98 -1.90 14.60
C GLY A 276 -8.03 -2.78 13.78
N TYR A 277 -6.74 -2.80 14.14
CA TYR A 277 -5.77 -3.71 13.52
C TYR A 277 -6.17 -5.18 13.70
N HIS A 278 -5.90 -6.00 12.68
CA HIS A 278 -6.37 -7.40 12.64
C HIS A 278 -5.91 -8.22 13.82
N ILE A 279 -4.68 -8.00 14.31
CA ILE A 279 -4.10 -8.74 15.44
C ILE A 279 -5.02 -8.79 16.66
N PHE A 280 -5.73 -7.70 16.99
CA PHE A 280 -6.59 -7.67 18.17
C PHE A 280 -7.65 -8.76 18.12
N PHE A 281 -8.20 -8.99 16.95
CA PHE A 281 -9.29 -9.92 16.76
C PHE A 281 -8.79 -11.34 16.50
N GLN A 282 -7.67 -11.48 15.78
CA GLN A 282 -6.94 -12.75 15.66
C GLN A 282 -6.67 -13.36 17.04
N MET A 283 -6.16 -12.55 17.98
CA MET A 283 -5.90 -13.01 19.35
C MET A 283 -7.18 -13.36 20.14
N MET A 284 -8.30 -12.70 19.86
CA MET A 284 -9.59 -12.91 20.56
C MET A 284 -10.41 -14.08 20.01
N THR A 285 -9.97 -14.73 18.93
CA THR A 285 -10.67 -15.90 18.36
C THR A 285 -10.77 -17.08 19.31
N GLY A 286 -9.78 -17.25 20.21
CA GLY A 286 -9.63 -18.45 21.03
C GLY A 286 -9.10 -19.67 20.26
N HIS A 287 -8.69 -19.51 19.00
CA HIS A 287 -8.10 -20.60 18.18
C HIS A 287 -6.79 -21.13 18.77
N LYS A 288 -6.00 -20.23 19.37
CA LYS A 288 -4.83 -20.54 20.20
C LYS A 288 -5.10 -20.11 21.66
N PRO A 289 -5.74 -20.95 22.50
CA PRO A 289 -6.16 -20.59 23.85
C PRO A 289 -5.02 -20.08 24.74
N GLU A 290 -3.80 -20.57 24.53
CA GLU A 290 -2.60 -20.15 25.25
C GLU A 290 -2.31 -18.64 25.07
N ILE A 291 -2.68 -18.04 23.93
CA ILE A 291 -2.53 -16.61 23.70
C ILE A 291 -3.53 -15.83 24.55
N VAL A 292 -4.79 -16.29 24.60
CA VAL A 292 -5.86 -15.67 25.41
C VAL A 292 -5.49 -15.71 26.89
N GLU A 293 -5.06 -16.87 27.38
CA GLU A 293 -4.65 -17.07 28.78
C GLU A 293 -3.43 -16.22 29.14
N MET A 294 -2.39 -16.24 28.31
CA MET A 294 -1.15 -15.50 28.55
C MET A 294 -1.34 -13.98 28.57
N THR A 295 -2.27 -13.47 27.75
CA THR A 295 -2.55 -12.04 27.60
C THR A 295 -3.70 -11.55 28.47
N LEU A 296 -4.32 -12.46 29.23
CA LEU A 296 -5.40 -12.18 30.18
C LEU A 296 -6.61 -11.51 29.51
N ILE A 297 -6.81 -11.73 28.20
CA ILE A 297 -7.96 -11.21 27.46
C ILE A 297 -9.13 -12.20 27.50
N THR A 298 -10.30 -11.76 27.06
CA THR A 298 -11.45 -12.62 26.79
C THR A 298 -11.62 -12.80 25.28
N THR A 299 -12.49 -13.73 24.89
CA THR A 299 -12.84 -13.93 23.47
C THR A 299 -13.98 -13.02 23.00
N ASN A 300 -14.48 -12.12 23.87
CA ASN A 300 -15.52 -11.16 23.52
C ASN A 300 -14.89 -9.77 23.26
N PRO A 301 -14.79 -9.31 22.01
CA PRO A 301 -14.15 -8.03 21.69
C PRO A 301 -14.82 -6.81 22.33
N TYR A 302 -16.11 -6.91 22.69
CA TYR A 302 -16.85 -5.85 23.38
C TYR A 302 -16.40 -5.64 24.84
N ASP A 303 -15.62 -6.56 25.40
CA ASP A 303 -14.99 -6.35 26.70
C ASP A 303 -13.85 -5.31 26.63
N PHE A 304 -13.49 -4.86 25.42
CA PHE A 304 -12.38 -3.96 25.15
C PHE A 304 -12.80 -2.77 24.26
N PRO A 305 -13.25 -1.64 24.85
CA PRO A 305 -13.82 -0.51 24.10
C PRO A 305 -12.85 0.17 23.12
N MET A 306 -11.53 0.05 23.31
CA MET A 306 -10.57 0.68 22.41
C MET A 306 -10.51 0.05 21.02
N CYS A 307 -10.94 -1.20 20.85
CA CYS A 307 -10.96 -1.90 19.56
C CYS A 307 -12.36 -2.33 19.09
N SER A 308 -13.43 -1.96 19.81
CA SER A 308 -14.81 -2.39 19.53
C SER A 308 -15.80 -1.25 19.26
N GLN A 309 -15.32 -0.09 18.80
CA GLN A 309 -16.18 1.05 18.45
C GLN A 309 -16.88 0.90 17.09
N GLY A 310 -16.29 0.09 16.20
CA GLY A 310 -16.79 -0.18 14.86
C GLY A 310 -17.15 -1.65 14.65
N GLN A 311 -16.78 -2.16 13.48
CA GLN A 311 -16.98 -3.56 13.11
C GLN A 311 -16.01 -4.48 13.84
N ILE A 312 -16.51 -5.66 14.19
CA ILE A 312 -15.72 -6.71 14.87
C ILE A 312 -15.32 -7.82 13.92
N THR A 313 -16.21 -8.22 13.02
CA THR A 313 -16.02 -9.33 12.08
C THR A 313 -16.07 -8.84 10.64
N VAL A 314 -15.32 -9.49 9.75
CA VAL A 314 -15.26 -9.14 8.33
C VAL A 314 -15.51 -10.40 7.51
N ALA A 315 -16.50 -10.39 6.61
CA ALA A 315 -16.95 -11.59 5.92
C ALA A 315 -15.89 -12.25 5.02
N SER A 316 -14.91 -11.48 4.55
CA SER A 316 -13.84 -11.93 3.66
C SER A 316 -12.60 -12.44 4.39
N ILE A 317 -12.53 -12.28 5.72
CA ILE A 317 -11.34 -12.59 6.53
C ILE A 317 -11.67 -13.69 7.53
N ASN A 318 -10.85 -14.74 7.56
CA ASN A 318 -10.89 -15.76 8.62
C ASN A 318 -9.77 -15.49 9.63
N ASP A 319 -10.11 -14.84 10.75
CA ASP A 319 -9.12 -14.47 11.78
C ASP A 319 -8.38 -15.67 12.40
N ASN A 320 -8.93 -16.90 12.31
CA ASN A 320 -8.24 -18.10 12.78
C ASN A 320 -7.06 -18.45 11.88
N ASP A 321 -7.31 -18.52 10.57
CA ASP A 321 -6.28 -18.85 9.57
C ASP A 321 -5.20 -17.75 9.55
N GLU A 322 -5.60 -16.49 9.71
CA GLU A 322 -4.67 -15.36 9.76
C GLU A 322 -3.83 -15.34 11.05
N LEU A 323 -4.37 -15.83 12.19
CA LEU A 323 -3.58 -16.00 13.42
C LEU A 323 -2.50 -17.07 13.23
N ASP A 324 -2.83 -18.19 12.59
CA ASP A 324 -1.86 -19.24 12.28
C ASP A 324 -0.76 -18.70 11.36
N ALA A 325 -1.12 -17.99 10.29
CA ALA A 325 -0.16 -17.37 9.38
C ALA A 325 0.74 -16.33 10.08
N THR A 326 0.18 -15.56 11.02
CA THR A 326 0.93 -14.58 11.81
C THR A 326 1.92 -15.25 12.76
N ASP A 327 1.49 -16.30 13.47
CA ASP A 327 2.33 -17.03 14.43
C ASP A 327 3.46 -17.82 13.73
N ASP A 328 3.16 -18.42 12.57
CA ASP A 328 4.14 -19.07 11.71
C ASP A 328 5.14 -18.05 11.14
N ALA A 329 4.66 -16.87 10.72
CA ALA A 329 5.54 -15.80 10.26
C ALA A 329 6.54 -15.36 11.33
N ILE A 330 6.11 -15.18 12.58
CA ILE A 330 7.01 -14.85 13.71
C ILE A 330 8.11 -15.91 13.85
N THR A 331 7.75 -17.19 13.71
CA THR A 331 8.71 -18.30 13.80
C THR A 331 9.69 -18.33 12.63
N ILE A 332 9.19 -18.17 11.39
CA ILE A 332 10.02 -18.16 10.17
C ILE A 332 10.99 -16.98 10.17
N LEU A 333 10.54 -15.82 10.68
CA LEU A 333 11.34 -14.61 10.81
C LEU A 333 12.33 -14.68 11.98
N GLY A 334 12.50 -15.84 12.64
CA GLY A 334 13.57 -16.07 13.61
C GLY A 334 13.41 -15.31 14.93
N PHE A 335 12.19 -14.89 15.28
CA PHE A 335 11.92 -14.39 16.62
C PHE A 335 12.04 -15.55 17.61
N THR A 336 12.67 -15.27 18.75
CA THR A 336 12.72 -16.24 19.86
C THR A 336 11.34 -16.41 20.47
N ASN A 337 11.11 -17.51 21.19
CA ASN A 337 9.85 -17.72 21.88
C ASN A 337 9.57 -16.64 22.94
N GLU A 338 10.62 -16.12 23.59
CA GLU A 338 10.50 -15.00 24.55
C GLU A 338 10.04 -13.71 23.85
N GLU A 339 10.62 -13.40 22.69
CA GLU A 339 10.21 -12.27 21.86
C GLU A 339 8.75 -12.41 21.38
N LYS A 340 8.36 -13.60 20.91
CA LYS A 340 6.99 -13.91 20.51
C LYS A 340 6.00 -13.69 21.65
N ILE A 341 6.31 -14.21 22.83
CA ILE A 341 5.52 -14.01 24.05
C ILE A 341 5.43 -12.51 24.39
N GLY A 342 6.55 -11.79 24.28
CA GLY A 342 6.61 -10.35 24.52
C GLY A 342 5.69 -9.56 23.59
N ILE A 343 5.67 -9.89 22.29
CA ILE A 343 4.78 -9.30 21.29
C ILE A 343 3.31 -9.45 21.72
N TYR A 344 2.86 -10.69 21.99
CA TYR A 344 1.48 -10.92 22.39
C TYR A 344 1.12 -10.25 23.73
N LYS A 345 2.02 -10.27 24.72
CA LYS A 345 1.80 -9.59 26.01
C LYS A 345 1.66 -8.08 25.86
N LEU A 346 2.51 -7.45 25.04
CA LEU A 346 2.42 -6.02 24.74
C LEU A 346 1.09 -5.69 24.05
N THR A 347 0.67 -6.49 23.07
CA THR A 347 -0.63 -6.33 22.39
C THR A 347 -1.79 -6.47 23.36
N GLY A 348 -1.79 -7.50 24.21
CA GLY A 348 -2.80 -7.67 25.25
C GLY A 348 -2.84 -6.50 26.23
N ALA A 349 -1.67 -5.99 26.64
CA ALA A 349 -1.58 -4.83 27.51
C ALA A 349 -2.22 -3.59 26.86
N VAL A 350 -1.94 -3.33 25.56
CA VAL A 350 -2.54 -2.23 24.80
C VAL A 350 -4.07 -2.29 24.85
N VAL A 351 -4.64 -3.47 24.65
CA VAL A 351 -6.10 -3.66 24.70
C VAL A 351 -6.65 -3.39 26.12
N HIS A 352 -5.97 -3.88 27.17
CA HIS A 352 -6.37 -3.64 28.57
C HIS A 352 -6.31 -2.16 28.98
N HIS A 353 -5.42 -1.33 28.39
CA HIS A 353 -5.39 0.11 28.68
C HIS A 353 -6.74 0.78 28.42
N GLY A 354 -7.50 0.28 27.43
CA GLY A 354 -8.86 0.75 27.14
C GLY A 354 -9.87 0.54 28.26
N ASN A 355 -9.58 -0.35 29.21
CA ASN A 355 -10.46 -0.73 30.30
C ASN A 355 -10.15 -0.01 31.61
N LEU A 356 -9.07 0.79 31.67
CA LEU A 356 -8.76 1.57 32.87
C LEU A 356 -9.85 2.60 33.12
N LYS A 357 -10.36 2.62 34.35
CA LYS A 357 -11.39 3.56 34.79
C LYS A 357 -10.84 4.49 35.85
N PHE A 358 -11.22 5.75 35.74
CA PHE A 358 -10.84 6.80 36.68
C PHE A 358 -12.08 7.61 37.04
N LYS A 359 -12.10 8.09 38.27
CA LYS A 359 -13.16 8.96 38.79
C LYS A 359 -12.57 10.22 39.37
N GLN A 360 -13.40 11.24 39.49
CA GLN A 360 -13.01 12.47 40.15
C GLN A 360 -12.99 12.24 41.66
N LYS A 361 -11.89 12.65 42.31
CA LYS A 361 -11.77 12.58 43.76
C LYS A 361 -12.77 13.53 44.42
N GLN A 362 -13.35 13.13 45.55
CA GLN A 362 -14.39 13.93 46.21
C GLN A 362 -13.86 15.32 46.60
N ARG A 363 -14.57 16.37 46.14
CA ARG A 363 -14.26 17.79 46.41
C ARG A 363 -12.93 18.29 45.82
N GLU A 364 -12.35 17.53 44.90
CA GLU A 364 -11.08 17.82 44.21
C GLU A 364 -11.31 17.70 42.68
N GLU A 365 -10.55 18.40 41.84
CA GLU A 365 -10.62 18.23 40.37
C GLU A 365 -9.75 17.05 39.87
N GLN A 366 -8.92 16.52 40.76
CA GLN A 366 -7.96 15.45 40.49
C GLN A 366 -8.66 14.11 40.25
N ALA A 367 -8.08 13.32 39.36
CA ALA A 367 -8.47 11.94 39.12
C ALA A 367 -7.92 11.01 40.21
N GLU A 368 -8.68 9.97 40.50
CA GLU A 368 -8.23 8.78 41.22
C GLU A 368 -8.65 7.50 40.48
N PRO A 369 -7.89 6.39 40.64
CA PRO A 369 -8.25 5.11 40.02
C PRO A 369 -9.61 4.62 40.52
N ASP A 370 -10.45 4.13 39.60
CA ASP A 370 -11.72 3.48 39.91
C ASP A 370 -11.59 1.96 39.79
N GLY A 371 -10.82 1.39 40.70
CA GLY A 371 -10.43 -0.02 40.72
C GLY A 371 -8.99 -0.25 40.27
N THR A 372 -8.44 -1.43 40.61
CA THR A 372 -7.05 -1.80 40.30
C THR A 372 -6.94 -3.04 39.43
N GLU A 373 -8.01 -3.81 39.24
CA GLU A 373 -7.96 -5.11 38.57
C GLU A 373 -7.32 -5.04 37.17
N VAL A 374 -7.76 -4.08 36.34
CA VAL A 374 -7.21 -3.86 35.00
C VAL A 374 -5.76 -3.38 35.07
N ALA A 375 -5.44 -2.52 36.04
CA ALA A 375 -4.08 -2.04 36.25
C ALA A 375 -3.14 -3.18 36.66
N ASP A 376 -3.61 -4.13 37.46
CA ASP A 376 -2.85 -5.32 37.87
C ASP A 376 -2.57 -6.24 36.66
N LYS A 377 -3.55 -6.41 35.75
CA LYS A 377 -3.35 -7.13 34.47
C LYS A 377 -2.28 -6.46 33.60
N ILE A 378 -2.40 -5.15 33.38
CA ILE A 378 -1.42 -4.39 32.58
C ILE A 378 -0.03 -4.46 33.23
N ALA A 379 0.05 -4.26 34.54
CA ALA A 379 1.30 -4.31 35.28
C ALA A 379 1.97 -5.69 35.19
N TYR A 380 1.20 -6.78 35.28
CA TYR A 380 1.70 -8.13 35.08
C TYR A 380 2.26 -8.34 33.66
N LEU A 381 1.53 -7.90 32.63
CA LEU A 381 1.92 -8.07 31.24
C LEU A 381 3.18 -7.27 30.87
N LEU A 382 3.32 -6.06 31.43
CA LEU A 382 4.44 -5.16 31.18
C LEU A 382 5.61 -5.32 32.16
N GLY A 383 5.47 -6.15 33.20
CA GLY A 383 6.49 -6.30 34.26
C GLY A 383 6.67 -5.05 35.12
N LEU A 384 5.57 -4.34 35.41
CA LEU A 384 5.53 -3.11 36.19
C LEU A 384 4.87 -3.31 37.57
N ASN A 385 4.94 -2.28 38.42
CA ASN A 385 4.14 -2.20 39.64
C ASN A 385 2.85 -1.41 39.37
N SER A 386 1.68 -2.01 39.64
CA SER A 386 0.37 -1.40 39.35
C SER A 386 0.11 -0.12 40.13
N ALA A 387 0.49 -0.07 41.41
CA ALA A 387 0.32 1.11 42.25
C ALA A 387 1.19 2.29 41.78
N GLU A 388 2.43 2.02 41.37
CA GLU A 388 3.31 3.04 40.81
C GLU A 388 2.83 3.54 39.45
N MET A 389 2.34 2.64 38.59
CA MET A 389 1.74 3.00 37.30
C MET A 389 0.52 3.91 37.47
N LEU A 390 -0.43 3.54 38.32
CA LEU A 390 -1.62 4.34 38.60
C LEU A 390 -1.27 5.70 39.21
N LYS A 391 -0.28 5.73 40.11
CA LYS A 391 0.25 6.97 40.67
C LYS A 391 0.89 7.85 39.60
N ALA A 392 1.67 7.28 38.69
CA ALA A 392 2.31 8.03 37.60
C ALA A 392 1.28 8.61 36.61
N LEU A 393 0.18 7.89 36.36
CA LEU A 393 -0.92 8.37 35.51
C LEU A 393 -1.69 9.54 36.16
N CYS A 394 -2.08 9.41 37.44
CA CYS A 394 -2.88 10.44 38.13
C CYS A 394 -2.02 11.62 38.63
N TYR A 395 -0.75 11.36 38.97
CA TYR A 395 0.18 12.29 39.60
C TYR A 395 1.57 12.27 38.94
N PRO A 396 1.68 12.57 37.64
CA PRO A 396 2.97 12.61 36.96
C PRO A 396 3.91 13.66 37.57
N ARG A 397 5.21 13.35 37.48
CA ARG A 397 6.28 14.28 37.89
C ARG A 397 6.80 15.03 36.68
N VAL A 398 6.69 16.35 36.70
CA VAL A 398 7.18 17.23 35.63
C VAL A 398 8.47 17.90 36.08
N LYS A 399 9.48 17.89 35.23
CA LYS A 399 10.73 18.61 35.50
C LYS A 399 10.54 20.10 35.21
N VAL A 400 10.68 20.93 36.23
CA VAL A 400 10.59 22.39 36.13
C VAL A 400 11.94 22.96 36.60
N GLY A 401 12.74 23.44 35.66
CA GLY A 401 14.14 23.79 35.92
C GLY A 401 14.96 22.56 36.35
N ASN A 402 15.50 22.60 37.57
CA ASN A 402 16.31 21.50 38.14
C ASN A 402 15.53 20.56 39.07
N GLU A 403 14.26 20.85 39.35
CA GLU A 403 13.44 20.08 40.30
C GLU A 403 12.31 19.31 39.61
N TYR A 404 11.82 18.25 40.26
CA TYR A 404 10.65 17.50 39.81
C TYR A 404 9.46 17.83 40.70
N VAL A 405 8.40 18.38 40.11
CA VAL A 405 7.17 18.73 40.80
C VAL A 405 6.08 17.72 40.43
N THR A 406 5.38 17.20 41.43
CA THR A 406 4.21 16.33 41.23
C THR A 406 3.02 17.18 40.80
N LYS A 407 2.41 16.83 39.67
CA LYS A 407 1.23 17.51 39.12
C LYS A 407 0.05 16.56 39.13
N GLY A 408 -1.07 16.94 39.75
CA GLY A 408 -2.32 16.20 39.62
C GLY A 408 -2.96 16.39 38.25
N GLN A 409 -3.60 15.35 37.73
CA GLN A 409 -4.35 15.39 36.48
C GLN A 409 -5.86 15.24 36.71
N THR A 410 -6.67 15.82 35.82
CA THR A 410 -8.12 15.58 35.76
C THR A 410 -8.43 14.24 35.09
N VAL A 411 -9.66 13.73 35.26
CA VAL A 411 -10.08 12.45 34.65
C VAL A 411 -9.89 12.45 33.13
N ALA A 412 -10.24 13.55 32.46
CA ALA A 412 -10.07 13.68 31.02
C ALA A 412 -8.59 13.65 30.59
N GLN A 413 -7.71 14.31 31.36
CA GLN A 413 -6.27 14.29 31.09
C GLN A 413 -5.68 12.89 31.25
N VAL A 414 -6.08 12.17 32.31
CA VAL A 414 -5.63 10.79 32.53
C VAL A 414 -6.08 9.88 31.38
N ASN A 415 -7.37 9.91 30.99
CA ASN A 415 -7.88 9.12 29.87
C ASN A 415 -7.14 9.40 28.55
N ASN A 416 -6.86 10.68 28.26
CA ASN A 416 -6.06 11.05 27.09
C ASN A 416 -4.63 10.49 27.16
N SER A 417 -4.00 10.54 28.33
CA SER A 417 -2.65 9.99 28.53
C SER A 417 -2.61 8.46 28.41
N VAL A 418 -3.64 7.76 28.88
CA VAL A 418 -3.79 6.30 28.75
C VAL A 418 -3.90 5.91 27.26
N SER A 419 -4.74 6.60 26.50
CA SER A 419 -4.82 6.40 25.04
C SER A 419 -3.49 6.70 24.34
N ALA A 420 -2.81 7.79 24.71
CA ALA A 420 -1.51 8.13 24.14
C ALA A 420 -0.44 7.08 24.47
N LEU A 421 -0.44 6.53 25.68
CA LEU A 421 0.48 5.47 26.10
C LEU A 421 0.23 4.18 25.32
N ALA A 422 -1.03 3.76 25.19
CA ALA A 422 -1.42 2.59 24.40
C ALA A 422 -0.93 2.70 22.94
N LYS A 423 -1.15 3.87 22.32
CA LYS A 423 -0.64 4.19 20.97
C LYS A 423 0.88 4.12 20.90
N SER A 424 1.58 4.66 21.90
CA SER A 424 3.05 4.68 21.91
C SER A 424 3.66 3.28 22.11
N ILE A 425 3.06 2.45 22.96
CA ILE A 425 3.46 1.05 23.14
C ILE A 425 3.30 0.31 21.81
N TYR A 426 2.13 0.43 21.19
CA TYR A 426 1.84 -0.24 19.92
C TYR A 426 2.79 0.19 18.79
N GLU A 427 3.00 1.50 18.63
CA GLU A 427 3.93 2.04 17.62
C GLU A 427 5.36 1.54 17.84
N ARG A 428 5.87 1.61 19.08
CA ARG A 428 7.25 1.20 19.38
C ARG A 428 7.43 -0.30 19.19
N MET A 429 6.42 -1.10 19.54
CA MET A 429 6.39 -2.54 19.27
C MET A 429 6.41 -2.81 17.76
N PHE A 430 5.59 -2.11 16.98
CA PHE A 430 5.57 -2.24 15.52
C PHE A 430 6.93 -1.89 14.89
N LEU A 431 7.53 -0.76 15.27
CA LEU A 431 8.85 -0.36 14.80
C LEU A 431 9.94 -1.37 15.22
N TRP A 432 9.85 -1.91 16.44
CA TRP A 432 10.79 -2.92 16.91
C TRP A 432 10.65 -4.23 16.12
N MET A 433 9.43 -4.68 15.79
CA MET A 433 9.24 -5.84 14.92
C MET A 433 9.90 -5.62 13.56
N VAL A 434 9.75 -4.42 12.98
CA VAL A 434 10.43 -4.06 11.71
C VAL A 434 11.95 -4.12 11.86
N ILE A 435 12.51 -3.62 12.96
CA ILE A 435 13.96 -3.72 13.24
C ILE A 435 14.40 -5.19 13.31
N ARG A 436 13.67 -6.04 14.04
CA ARG A 436 13.99 -7.47 14.17
C ARG A 436 13.88 -8.22 12.83
N ILE A 437 12.87 -7.89 12.02
CA ILE A 437 12.76 -8.40 10.64
C ILE A 437 13.99 -7.99 9.83
N ASN A 438 14.43 -6.73 9.92
CA ASN A 438 15.60 -6.25 9.19
C ASN A 438 16.89 -6.93 9.62
N GLU A 439 17.07 -7.21 10.91
CA GLU A 439 18.22 -7.98 11.41
C GLU A 439 18.28 -9.39 10.82
N MET A 440 17.12 -9.98 10.50
CA MET A 440 17.00 -11.31 9.90
C MET A 440 17.17 -11.30 8.39
N LEU A 441 16.71 -10.23 7.73
CA LEU A 441 16.93 -10.01 6.29
C LEU A 441 18.36 -9.55 5.97
N ASP A 442 19.14 -9.14 6.97
CA ASP A 442 20.52 -8.71 6.81
C ASP A 442 21.45 -9.90 6.52
N THR A 443 22.38 -9.69 5.59
CA THR A 443 23.40 -10.68 5.27
C THR A 443 24.77 -10.02 5.26
N LYS A 444 25.82 -10.83 5.41
CA LYS A 444 27.21 -10.35 5.36
C LYS A 444 27.68 -9.98 3.94
N ASN A 445 26.82 -10.10 2.92
CA ASN A 445 27.19 -9.80 1.55
C ASN A 445 27.38 -8.28 1.35
N PRO A 446 28.43 -7.84 0.64
CA PRO A 446 28.58 -6.43 0.30
C PRO A 446 27.39 -5.93 -0.53
N ARG A 447 26.90 -4.72 -0.24
CA ARG A 447 25.88 -4.05 -1.05
C ARG A 447 26.51 -3.11 -2.08
N GLN A 448 25.92 -3.03 -3.27
CA GLN A 448 26.32 -2.03 -4.26
C GLN A 448 25.17 -1.07 -4.57
N PHE A 449 24.04 -1.59 -5.03
CA PHE A 449 22.83 -0.82 -5.37
C PHE A 449 21.58 -1.51 -4.82
N TYR A 450 20.47 -0.79 -4.74
CA TYR A 450 19.18 -1.36 -4.37
C TYR A 450 18.06 -0.91 -5.31
N ILE A 451 16.99 -1.71 -5.33
CA ILE A 451 15.71 -1.35 -5.90
C ILE A 451 14.71 -1.25 -4.75
N GLY A 452 14.16 -0.06 -4.55
CA GLY A 452 13.18 0.23 -3.51
C GLY A 452 11.76 0.06 -4.02
N VAL A 453 10.94 -0.75 -3.35
CA VAL A 453 9.52 -0.89 -3.67
C VAL A 453 8.71 -0.16 -2.62
N LEU A 454 8.05 0.94 -3.02
CA LEU A 454 7.18 1.73 -2.15
C LEU A 454 5.73 1.26 -2.30
N ASP A 455 5.17 0.74 -1.22
CA ASP A 455 3.75 0.41 -1.06
C ASP A 455 3.15 1.36 -0.02
N ILE A 456 2.31 2.28 -0.49
CA ILE A 456 1.68 3.30 0.35
C ILE A 456 0.21 3.48 -0.05
N ALA A 457 -0.62 3.91 0.90
CA ALA A 457 -1.99 4.28 0.61
C ALA A 457 -2.03 5.48 -0.36
N GLY A 458 -2.94 5.44 -1.33
CA GLY A 458 -3.20 6.55 -2.24
C GLY A 458 -3.90 7.72 -1.56
N PHE A 459 -4.23 8.73 -2.35
CA PHE A 459 -5.02 9.89 -1.91
C PHE A 459 -6.43 9.45 -1.46
N GLU A 460 -6.87 9.89 -0.30
CA GLU A 460 -8.16 9.51 0.33
C GLU A 460 -9.09 10.72 0.43
N ILE A 461 -10.31 10.59 -0.12
CA ILE A 461 -11.37 11.61 -0.02
C ILE A 461 -12.63 10.93 0.51
N PHE A 462 -13.00 11.30 1.74
CA PHE A 462 -14.20 10.80 2.42
C PHE A 462 -15.14 11.96 2.79
N ASP A 463 -16.37 11.63 3.20
CA ASP A 463 -17.34 12.61 3.74
C ASP A 463 -16.80 13.30 5.00
N TYR A 464 -15.99 12.58 5.78
CA TYR A 464 -15.28 13.10 6.95
C TYR A 464 -13.79 12.75 6.86
N ASN A 465 -12.93 13.77 6.78
CA ASN A 465 -11.47 13.62 6.69
C ASN A 465 -10.85 14.12 8.01
N SER A 466 -10.09 13.27 8.68
CA SER A 466 -9.37 13.62 9.92
C SER A 466 -7.90 13.99 9.64
N MET A 467 -7.11 14.14 10.70
CA MET A 467 -5.67 14.43 10.60
C MET A 467 -4.92 13.35 9.78
N GLU A 468 -5.39 12.11 9.86
CA GLU A 468 -4.87 10.97 9.13
C GLU A 468 -5.00 11.16 7.61
N GLN A 469 -6.17 11.60 7.13
CA GLN A 469 -6.37 11.93 5.72
C GLN A 469 -5.48 13.11 5.30
N LEU A 470 -5.31 14.13 6.15
CA LEU A 470 -4.39 15.24 5.85
C LEU A 470 -2.94 14.74 5.68
N CYS A 471 -2.45 13.89 6.60
CA CYS A 471 -1.10 13.34 6.52
C CYS A 471 -0.87 12.49 5.25
N ILE A 472 -1.80 11.61 4.90
CA ILE A 472 -1.65 10.74 3.73
C ILE A 472 -1.83 11.51 2.42
N ASN A 473 -2.75 12.47 2.36
CA ASN A 473 -2.96 13.32 1.19
C ASN A 473 -1.77 14.25 0.97
N PHE A 474 -1.23 14.85 2.03
CA PHE A 474 0.02 15.63 1.95
C PHE A 474 1.19 14.79 1.42
N THR A 475 1.30 13.54 1.87
CA THR A 475 2.32 12.60 1.35
C THR A 475 2.09 12.32 -0.14
N ASN A 476 0.85 12.06 -0.57
CA ASN A 476 0.51 11.83 -1.97
C ASN A 476 0.74 13.08 -2.84
N GLU A 477 0.47 14.28 -2.33
CA GLU A 477 0.75 15.56 -3.01
C GLU A 477 2.26 15.69 -3.32
N LYS A 478 3.11 15.37 -2.34
CA LYS A 478 4.57 15.33 -2.52
C LYS A 478 5.03 14.23 -3.47
N LEU A 479 4.41 13.05 -3.41
CA LEU A 479 4.72 11.96 -4.35
C LEU A 479 4.32 12.34 -5.78
N GLN A 480 3.20 13.04 -5.96
CA GLN A 480 2.77 13.55 -7.26
C GLN A 480 3.71 14.64 -7.77
N GLN A 481 4.16 15.56 -6.91
CA GLN A 481 5.19 16.54 -7.27
C GLN A 481 6.49 15.87 -7.70
N PHE A 482 6.94 14.87 -6.95
CA PHE A 482 8.12 14.08 -7.30
C PHE A 482 7.96 13.43 -8.68
N PHE A 483 6.81 12.80 -8.93
CA PHE A 483 6.49 12.21 -10.24
C PHE A 483 6.51 13.26 -11.37
N ASN A 484 5.82 14.39 -11.19
CA ASN A 484 5.75 15.44 -12.19
C ASN A 484 7.15 15.96 -12.54
N HIS A 485 7.99 16.16 -11.52
CA HIS A 485 9.37 16.58 -11.71
C HIS A 485 10.19 15.54 -12.48
N THR A 486 10.12 14.26 -12.11
CA THR A 486 10.85 13.19 -12.81
C THR A 486 10.38 13.02 -14.26
N MET A 487 9.07 12.99 -14.50
CA MET A 487 8.52 12.93 -15.85
C MET A 487 9.03 14.08 -16.70
N PHE A 488 9.02 15.30 -16.14
CA PHE A 488 9.47 16.49 -16.84
C PHE A 488 10.97 16.45 -17.18
N VAL A 489 11.82 16.01 -16.25
CA VAL A 489 13.26 15.85 -16.51
C VAL A 489 13.50 14.86 -17.66
N LEU A 490 12.80 13.72 -17.67
CA LEU A 490 12.93 12.72 -18.74
C LEU A 490 12.47 13.26 -20.11
N GLU A 491 11.35 13.99 -20.14
CA GLU A 491 10.87 14.64 -21.36
C GLU A 491 11.89 15.66 -21.91
N GLN A 492 12.52 16.45 -21.03
CA GLN A 492 13.55 17.41 -21.44
C GLN A 492 14.76 16.72 -22.08
N GLU A 493 15.22 15.62 -21.49
CA GLU A 493 16.35 14.86 -22.04
C GLU A 493 16.04 14.33 -23.44
N GLU A 494 14.82 13.86 -23.68
CA GLU A 494 14.39 13.37 -24.99
C GLU A 494 14.27 14.52 -26.01
N TYR A 495 13.65 15.66 -25.66
CA TYR A 495 13.59 16.82 -26.56
C TYR A 495 15.00 17.31 -26.94
N LYS A 496 15.92 17.35 -25.96
CA LYS A 496 17.31 17.75 -26.20
C LYS A 496 18.04 16.77 -27.12
N LYS A 497 17.81 15.47 -26.95
CA LYS A 497 18.40 14.40 -27.76
C LYS A 497 17.88 14.44 -29.20
N GLU A 498 16.60 14.74 -29.40
CA GLU A 498 15.96 14.90 -30.71
C GLU A 498 16.20 16.29 -31.35
N GLY A 499 16.86 17.21 -30.63
CA GLY A 499 17.20 18.55 -31.14
C GLY A 499 15.98 19.49 -31.28
N ILE A 500 14.92 19.25 -30.52
CA ILE A 500 13.68 20.03 -30.55
C ILE A 500 13.78 21.22 -29.58
N VAL A 501 13.45 22.42 -30.05
CA VAL A 501 13.40 23.62 -29.21
C VAL A 501 12.10 23.63 -28.40
N TRP A 502 12.21 23.47 -27.09
CA TRP A 502 11.09 23.44 -26.15
C TRP A 502 11.01 24.73 -25.32
N ALA A 503 9.80 25.26 -25.13
CA ALA A 503 9.53 26.41 -24.25
C ALA A 503 9.23 25.91 -22.83
N PHE A 504 9.92 26.49 -21.84
CA PHE A 504 9.89 26.03 -20.46
C PHE A 504 8.52 26.19 -19.78
N ILE A 505 7.98 25.10 -19.24
CA ILE A 505 6.83 25.07 -18.32
C ILE A 505 7.21 24.11 -17.19
N ASP A 506 7.33 24.58 -15.95
CA ASP A 506 7.69 23.74 -14.80
C ASP A 506 6.44 23.16 -14.12
N PHE A 507 6.08 21.93 -14.50
CA PHE A 507 4.95 21.18 -13.90
C PHE A 507 5.22 20.74 -12.45
N GLY A 508 6.45 20.85 -11.95
CA GLY A 508 6.80 20.57 -10.55
C GLY A 508 6.35 21.69 -9.60
N MET A 509 6.12 22.89 -10.11
CA MET A 509 5.65 24.03 -9.31
C MET A 509 4.13 24.05 -9.13
N ASP A 510 3.36 23.31 -9.93
CA ASP A 510 1.89 23.34 -9.88
C ASP A 510 1.34 22.91 -8.51
N LEU A 511 2.00 21.93 -7.86
CA LEU A 511 1.61 21.44 -6.53
C LEU A 511 2.32 22.17 -5.38
N ALA A 512 3.31 23.02 -5.69
CA ALA A 512 4.13 23.67 -4.67
C ALA A 512 3.28 24.53 -3.72
N ALA A 513 2.29 25.24 -4.24
CA ALA A 513 1.41 26.08 -3.42
C ALA A 513 0.65 25.28 -2.34
N CYS A 514 0.15 24.08 -2.67
CA CYS A 514 -0.54 23.20 -1.73
C CYS A 514 0.43 22.66 -0.66
N ILE A 515 1.60 22.19 -1.10
CA ILE A 515 2.63 21.63 -0.22
C ILE A 515 3.12 22.69 0.77
N GLU A 516 3.43 23.88 0.27
CA GLU A 516 3.94 24.99 1.07
C GLU A 516 2.92 25.48 2.11
N LEU A 517 1.63 25.47 1.77
CA LEU A 517 0.56 25.81 2.71
C LEU A 517 0.56 24.88 3.95
N ILE A 518 0.92 23.61 3.77
CA ILE A 518 0.88 22.60 4.82
C ILE A 518 2.19 22.60 5.64
N GLU A 519 3.36 22.71 4.99
CA GLU A 519 4.64 22.49 5.67
C GLU A 519 5.44 23.76 6.00
N LYS A 520 5.18 24.88 5.32
CA LYS A 520 5.91 26.12 5.64
C LYS A 520 5.31 26.77 6.87
N VAL A 521 6.20 27.14 7.78
CA VAL A 521 5.84 27.97 8.92
C VAL A 521 5.42 29.34 8.40
N SER A 522 4.16 29.70 8.60
CA SER A 522 3.77 31.10 8.53
C SER A 522 4.53 31.82 9.65
N CYS A 523 5.45 32.73 9.32
CA CYS A 523 5.99 33.65 10.31
C CYS A 523 4.82 34.50 10.85
N LEU A 524 4.21 34.05 11.94
CA LEU A 524 3.24 34.79 12.74
C LEU A 524 3.93 35.40 13.95
#